data_AF-A0A2V2RE89-F1
#
_entry.id   AF-A0A2V2RE89-F1
#
_cell.length_a   1.000
_cell.length_b   1.000
_cell.length_c   1.000
_cell.angle_alpha   90.00
_cell.angle_beta   90.00
_cell.angle_gamma   90.00
#
_symmetry.space_group_name_H-M   'P 1'
#
loop_
_entity.id
_entity.type
_entity.pdbx_description
1 polymer ?
#
loop_
_entity_poly.entity_id
_entity_poly.type
_entity_poly.pdbx_seq_one_letter_code
_entity_poly.pdbx_strand_id
1 'polypeptide(L)'
;MSRTAAFPVSRSLIHTRDHVIRRFVIPKRCSSRRVLPAALIILGAAIFSFAAHPLSPLQENRKQTTETPATKRNARPEQSTPAGTATGNIESDSRFSYEFTQPQFIIRHILIEHDAAGHGKITFEKLGEDTSIVEPIELSPPALTKIRGLWQALRFLDSDTNYQSTQQFPHLGTMRLKMEQGTRQRVAEFNWTHNDNAAALIAEYRRVADQAILVFDISVARENQPLNSPKLMEQLESLLKRGGLSDPHQLVSLLNEITTDEHLPLIARNHAKRLLKQIEK
;
A
#
# COMPACT_ATOMS: atom_id res chain seq x y z
N MET A 1 1.39 -61.47 53.07
CA MET A 1 2.47 -60.70 52.40
C MET A 1 1.90 -60.16 51.10
N SER A 2 1.42 -58.93 51.14
CA SER A 2 0.66 -58.28 50.06
C SER A 2 1.51 -57.16 49.47
N ARG A 3 1.63 -57.10 48.14
CA ARG A 3 2.18 -55.94 47.42
C ARG A 3 1.23 -55.56 46.29
N THR A 4 0.49 -54.48 46.51
CA THR A 4 -0.31 -53.77 45.52
C THR A 4 0.55 -52.61 44.99
N ALA A 5 0.83 -52.60 43.69
CA ALA A 5 1.54 -51.50 43.03
C ALA A 5 0.54 -50.46 42.51
N ALA A 6 0.75 -49.20 42.87
CA ALA A 6 -0.04 -48.06 42.44
C ALA A 6 0.55 -47.44 41.16
N PHE A 7 -0.32 -47.14 40.19
CA PHE A 7 0.00 -46.36 38.99
C PHE A 7 -0.17 -44.85 39.25
N PRO A 8 0.70 -43.97 38.71
CA PRO A 8 0.52 -42.53 38.82
C PRO A 8 -0.38 -41.97 37.70
N VAL A 9 -1.17 -40.97 38.08
CA VAL A 9 -2.13 -40.21 37.26
C VAL A 9 -1.41 -39.11 36.47
N SER A 10 -1.57 -39.10 35.14
CA SER A 10 -1.11 -38.02 34.26
C SER A 10 -2.00 -36.77 34.40
N ARG A 11 -1.42 -35.66 34.85
CA ARG A 11 -2.04 -34.32 34.82
C ARG A 11 -1.88 -33.70 33.43
N SER A 12 -2.99 -33.33 32.78
CA SER A 12 -2.98 -32.50 31.58
C SER A 12 -2.71 -31.03 31.93
N LEU A 13 -1.70 -30.41 31.30
CA LEU A 13 -1.50 -28.96 31.33
C LEU A 13 -2.58 -28.27 30.48
N ILE A 14 -3.29 -27.34 31.12
CA ILE A 14 -4.18 -26.38 30.47
C ILE A 14 -3.29 -25.23 29.96
N HIS A 15 -3.32 -24.97 28.65
CA HIS A 15 -2.60 -23.88 28.01
C HIS A 15 -3.54 -22.65 27.93
N THR A 16 -3.38 -21.72 28.87
CA THR A 16 -4.06 -20.43 28.87
C THR A 16 -3.36 -19.49 27.87
N ARG A 17 -4.10 -19.05 26.85
CA ARG A 17 -3.69 -18.01 25.91
C ARG A 17 -3.87 -16.64 26.56
N ASP A 18 -2.75 -15.95 26.82
CA ASP A 18 -2.75 -14.56 27.24
C ASP A 18 -3.09 -13.63 26.06
N HIS A 19 -4.19 -12.89 26.19
CA HIS A 19 -4.52 -11.76 25.34
C HIS A 19 -3.61 -10.57 25.71
N VAL A 20 -2.63 -10.28 24.86
CA VAL A 20 -1.80 -9.09 24.96
C VAL A 20 -2.59 -7.87 24.48
N ILE A 21 -3.16 -7.14 25.43
CA ILE A 21 -3.73 -5.80 25.21
C ILE A 21 -2.56 -4.84 24.93
N ARG A 22 -2.36 -4.47 23.67
CA ARG A 22 -1.41 -3.42 23.27
C ARG A 22 -1.96 -2.06 23.71
N ARG A 23 -1.42 -1.51 24.79
CA ARG A 23 -1.66 -0.12 25.19
C ARG A 23 -0.85 0.83 24.30
N PHE A 24 -1.54 1.65 23.52
CA PHE A 24 -0.95 2.80 22.85
C PHE A 24 -0.44 3.79 23.90
N VAL A 25 0.86 4.06 23.91
CA VAL A 25 1.49 5.09 24.74
C VAL A 25 1.46 6.40 23.94
N ILE A 26 0.54 7.30 24.29
CA ILE A 26 0.47 8.66 23.72
C ILE A 26 1.51 9.55 24.44
N PRO A 27 2.48 10.16 23.72
CA PRO A 27 3.42 11.09 24.35
C PRO A 27 2.74 12.40 24.77
N LYS A 28 3.11 12.90 25.95
CA LYS A 28 2.59 14.13 26.56
C LYS A 28 2.97 15.37 25.73
N ARG A 29 1.96 16.14 25.32
CA ARG A 29 2.06 17.48 24.70
C ARG A 29 2.80 18.47 25.60
N CYS A 30 3.83 19.12 25.08
CA CYS A 30 4.39 20.34 25.63
C CYS A 30 3.82 21.53 24.83
N SER A 31 2.93 22.32 25.46
CA SER A 31 2.25 23.43 24.77
C SER A 31 3.13 24.68 24.76
N SER A 32 3.68 25.04 23.60
CA SER A 32 4.23 26.38 23.37
C SER A 32 3.19 27.21 22.61
N ARG A 33 2.61 28.20 23.29
CA ARG A 33 1.70 29.17 22.67
C ARG A 33 2.53 30.13 21.82
N ARG A 34 2.32 30.14 20.50
CA ARG A 34 2.68 31.26 19.63
C ARG A 34 1.42 31.78 18.96
N VAL A 35 1.15 33.06 19.20
CA VAL A 35 0.08 33.85 18.60
C VAL A 35 0.61 34.36 17.25
N LEU A 36 -0.12 34.13 16.17
CA LEU A 36 0.11 34.77 14.87
C LEU A 36 -1.20 35.37 14.34
N PRO A 37 -1.16 36.56 13.70
CA PRO A 37 -2.33 37.28 13.25
C PRO A 37 -2.87 36.75 11.92
N ALA A 38 -4.20 36.82 11.78
CA ALA A 38 -4.97 36.44 10.62
C ALA A 38 -4.71 37.35 9.42
N ALA A 39 -4.47 36.76 8.25
CA ALA A 39 -4.55 37.43 6.96
C ALA A 39 -5.52 36.66 6.06
N LEU A 40 -6.59 37.37 5.70
CA LEU A 40 -7.72 36.94 4.89
C LEU A 40 -7.35 37.12 3.41
N ILE A 41 -7.36 36.05 2.60
CA ILE A 41 -7.20 36.14 1.14
C ILE A 41 -8.40 35.45 0.46
N ILE A 42 -8.96 36.21 -0.47
CA ILE A 42 -10.25 36.05 -1.13
C ILE A 42 -10.19 34.96 -2.21
N LEU A 43 -11.26 34.15 -2.26
CA LEU A 43 -11.55 33.14 -3.28
C LEU A 43 -11.66 33.76 -4.69
N GLY A 44 -10.93 33.19 -5.65
CA GLY A 44 -11.22 33.29 -7.08
C GLY A 44 -11.64 31.94 -7.63
N ALA A 45 -12.90 31.81 -8.05
CA ALA A 45 -13.44 30.63 -8.70
C ALA A 45 -13.15 30.68 -10.21
N ALA A 46 -12.45 29.67 -10.74
CA ALA A 46 -12.35 29.43 -12.18
C ALA A 46 -13.06 28.11 -12.51
N ILE A 47 -14.16 28.23 -13.26
CA ILE A 47 -14.94 27.13 -13.79
C ILE A 47 -14.21 26.61 -15.04
N PHE A 48 -13.67 25.39 -14.99
CA PHE A 48 -13.17 24.69 -16.17
C PHE A 48 -14.20 23.66 -16.63
N SER A 49 -14.86 23.97 -17.74
CA SER A 49 -15.64 23.02 -18.52
C SER A 49 -14.69 22.22 -19.41
N PHE A 50 -14.49 20.94 -19.12
CA PHE A 50 -13.86 20.00 -20.05
C PHE A 50 -14.94 19.28 -20.85
N ALA A 51 -14.95 19.53 -22.16
CA ALA A 51 -15.76 18.81 -23.13
C ALA A 51 -15.21 17.39 -23.32
N ALA A 52 -16.10 16.41 -23.30
CA ALA A 52 -15.81 15.01 -23.60
C ALA A 52 -15.60 14.83 -25.11
N HIS A 53 -14.43 14.29 -25.50
CA HIS A 53 -14.24 13.72 -26.83
C HIS A 53 -14.59 12.22 -26.82
N PRO A 54 -15.40 11.73 -27.77
CA PRO A 54 -15.70 10.30 -27.89
C PRO A 54 -14.55 9.54 -28.60
N LEU A 55 -14.18 8.41 -28.00
CA LEU A 55 -13.30 7.38 -28.56
C LEU A 55 -14.00 6.64 -29.70
N SER A 56 -13.30 6.48 -30.82
CA SER A 56 -13.68 5.53 -31.88
C SER A 56 -12.95 4.19 -31.67
N PRO A 57 -13.62 3.03 -31.80
CA PRO A 57 -12.98 1.72 -31.72
C PRO A 57 -12.40 1.27 -33.07
N LEU A 58 -11.14 0.81 -33.06
CA LEU A 58 -10.49 0.17 -34.20
C LEU A 58 -10.54 -1.36 -34.09
N GLN A 59 -11.34 -1.91 -34.99
CA GLN A 59 -11.22 -3.17 -35.74
C GLN A 59 -10.30 -4.30 -35.23
N GLU A 60 -11.00 -5.38 -34.88
CA GLU A 60 -10.62 -6.79 -34.89
C GLU A 60 -10.09 -7.24 -36.26
N ASN A 61 -8.89 -7.81 -36.32
CA ASN A 61 -8.36 -8.49 -37.50
C ASN A 61 -7.86 -9.90 -37.13
N ARG A 62 -8.71 -10.88 -37.46
CA ARG A 62 -8.52 -12.31 -37.32
C ARG A 62 -7.85 -12.82 -38.61
N LYS A 63 -6.64 -13.37 -38.51
CA LYS A 63 -6.08 -14.23 -39.57
C LYS A 63 -5.57 -15.55 -38.99
N GLN A 64 -5.65 -16.53 -39.87
CA GLN A 64 -5.93 -17.92 -39.61
C GLN A 64 -4.68 -18.77 -39.91
N THR A 65 -4.48 -19.75 -39.03
CA THR A 65 -3.88 -21.09 -39.17
C THR A 65 -2.96 -21.42 -40.36
N THR A 66 -1.81 -22.00 -40.04
CA THR A 66 -1.13 -22.99 -40.90
C THR A 66 -0.46 -24.06 -40.03
N GLU A 67 -0.93 -25.30 -40.15
CA GLU A 67 -0.32 -26.57 -39.71
C GLU A 67 0.87 -26.88 -40.66
N THR A 68 1.95 -27.63 -40.39
CA THR A 68 2.24 -28.97 -39.81
C THR A 68 3.80 -29.08 -39.77
N PRO A 69 4.51 -30.22 -39.49
CA PRO A 69 4.25 -31.39 -38.66
C PRO A 69 5.40 -31.70 -37.65
N ALA A 70 5.11 -32.67 -36.77
CA ALA A 70 5.97 -33.20 -35.71
C ALA A 70 7.25 -33.91 -36.19
N THR A 71 8.33 -33.79 -35.39
CA THR A 71 9.43 -34.76 -35.36
C THR A 71 9.79 -35.12 -33.92
N LYS A 72 9.68 -36.42 -33.60
CA LYS A 72 10.12 -37.06 -32.36
C LYS A 72 11.64 -37.12 -32.29
N ARG A 73 12.26 -36.78 -31.16
CA ARG A 73 13.53 -37.42 -30.75
C ARG A 73 13.74 -37.38 -29.23
N ASN A 74 13.89 -38.58 -28.66
CA ASN A 74 14.26 -38.83 -27.27
C ASN A 74 15.76 -38.58 -27.04
N ALA A 75 16.09 -37.85 -25.98
CA ALA A 75 17.41 -37.86 -25.33
C ALA A 75 17.17 -37.63 -23.82
N ARG A 76 17.09 -38.72 -23.05
CA ARG A 76 18.07 -39.24 -22.08
C ARG A 76 18.59 -38.19 -21.06
N PRO A 77 18.25 -38.33 -19.75
CA PRO A 77 18.72 -37.44 -18.71
C PRO A 77 20.17 -37.75 -18.32
N GLU A 78 21.02 -36.71 -18.33
CA GLU A 78 22.33 -36.74 -17.68
C GLU A 78 22.23 -36.03 -16.33
N GLN A 79 22.64 -36.77 -15.32
CA GLN A 79 22.61 -36.46 -13.91
C GLN A 79 23.92 -35.75 -13.56
N SER A 80 23.87 -34.45 -13.28
CA SER A 80 25.00 -33.70 -12.73
C SER A 80 24.76 -33.38 -11.25
N THR A 81 25.65 -33.95 -10.44
CA THR A 81 25.87 -33.83 -9.00
C THR A 81 25.86 -32.36 -8.48
N PRO A 82 25.37 -32.10 -7.26
CA PRO A 82 25.10 -30.74 -6.78
C PRO A 82 26.37 -29.94 -6.50
N ALA A 83 26.56 -28.84 -7.25
CA ALA A 83 27.41 -27.74 -6.82
C ALA A 83 26.62 -26.93 -5.78
N GLY A 84 27.22 -26.77 -4.59
CA GLY A 84 26.70 -25.94 -3.51
C GLY A 84 26.38 -24.55 -4.02
N THR A 85 25.08 -24.28 -4.20
CA THR A 85 24.61 -22.93 -4.45
C THR A 85 24.66 -22.23 -3.11
N ALA A 86 25.67 -21.38 -2.93
CA ALA A 86 25.58 -20.30 -1.98
C ALA A 86 24.31 -19.53 -2.35
N THR A 87 23.23 -19.80 -1.62
CA THR A 87 21.97 -19.07 -1.70
C THR A 87 22.30 -17.64 -1.30
N GLY A 88 22.59 -16.82 -2.31
CA GLY A 88 22.90 -15.42 -2.17
C GLY A 88 21.72 -14.74 -1.50
N ASN A 89 21.91 -14.42 -0.22
CA ASN A 89 21.03 -13.66 0.65
C ASN A 89 20.95 -12.16 0.24
N ILE A 90 21.08 -11.87 -1.07
CA ILE A 90 21.35 -10.53 -1.62
C ILE A 90 20.07 -9.86 -2.15
N GLU A 91 19.03 -10.62 -2.52
CA GLU A 91 17.72 -10.00 -2.78
C GLU A 91 17.06 -9.48 -1.50
N SER A 92 17.29 -10.15 -0.37
CA SER A 92 16.74 -9.84 0.95
C SER A 92 17.26 -8.54 1.58
N ASP A 93 18.32 -7.93 1.03
CA ASP A 93 18.87 -6.66 1.50
C ASP A 93 18.40 -5.44 0.67
N SER A 94 17.37 -5.63 -0.17
CA SER A 94 16.83 -4.52 -0.94
C SER A 94 15.86 -3.68 -0.10
N ARG A 95 16.06 -2.35 -0.08
CA ARG A 95 15.14 -1.39 0.51
C ARG A 95 14.60 -0.45 -0.55
N PHE A 96 13.30 -0.22 -0.49
CA PHE A 96 12.58 0.61 -1.44
C PHE A 96 11.95 1.78 -0.69
N SER A 97 11.95 2.94 -1.33
CA SER A 97 11.35 4.15 -0.79
C SER A 97 10.65 4.95 -1.87
N TYR A 98 9.46 5.43 -1.53
CA TYR A 98 8.67 6.38 -2.29
C TYR A 98 8.38 7.58 -1.40
N GLU A 99 8.66 8.77 -1.91
CA GLU A 99 8.37 10.03 -1.23
C GLU A 99 7.53 10.94 -2.15
N PHE A 100 6.54 11.60 -1.57
CA PHE A 100 5.71 12.60 -2.22
C PHE A 100 5.65 13.86 -1.37
N THR A 101 5.81 15.03 -2.01
CA THR A 101 5.76 16.33 -1.35
C THR A 101 4.93 17.33 -2.15
N GLN A 102 3.92 17.92 -1.51
CA GLN A 102 3.15 19.06 -2.01
C GLN A 102 2.63 19.91 -0.84
N PRO A 103 3.29 21.05 -0.49
CA PRO A 103 2.95 21.85 0.69
C PRO A 103 1.50 22.33 0.79
N GLN A 104 0.80 22.50 -0.34
CA GLN A 104 -0.57 23.02 -0.38
C GLN A 104 -1.65 21.93 -0.25
N PHE A 105 -1.29 20.65 -0.25
CA PHE A 105 -2.25 19.56 -0.15
C PHE A 105 -2.59 19.25 1.30
N ILE A 106 -3.81 18.72 1.52
CA ILE A 106 -4.25 18.26 2.84
C ILE A 106 -3.29 17.19 3.39
N ILE A 107 -2.85 16.26 2.53
CA ILE A 107 -1.71 15.39 2.82
C ILE A 107 -0.51 15.97 2.07
N ARG A 108 0.36 16.68 2.80
CA ARG A 108 1.44 17.46 2.19
C ARG A 108 2.73 16.69 1.98
N HIS A 109 2.91 15.60 2.74
CA HIS A 109 4.09 14.74 2.67
C HIS A 109 3.67 13.30 2.91
N ILE A 110 4.23 12.39 2.11
CA ILE A 110 4.08 10.94 2.27
C ILE A 110 5.46 10.33 2.03
N LEU A 111 5.89 9.45 2.92
CA LEU A 111 7.09 8.63 2.78
C LEU A 111 6.72 7.18 3.08
N ILE A 112 6.84 6.32 2.07
CA ILE A 112 6.73 4.87 2.22
C ILE A 112 8.15 4.30 2.19
N GLU A 113 8.48 3.45 3.15
CA GLU A 113 9.72 2.69 3.21
C GLU A 113 9.39 1.22 3.47
N HIS A 114 9.88 0.30 2.64
CA HIS A 114 9.69 -1.14 2.85
C HIS A 114 10.87 -1.98 2.37
N ASP A 115 10.98 -3.18 2.93
CA ASP A 115 11.96 -4.20 2.54
C ASP A 115 11.49 -5.02 1.31
N ALA A 116 12.31 -5.97 0.89
CA ALA A 116 12.00 -6.90 -0.20
C ALA A 116 10.84 -7.86 0.10
N ALA A 117 10.48 -8.05 1.38
CA ALA A 117 9.34 -8.85 1.82
C ALA A 117 8.04 -8.02 1.95
N GLY A 118 8.11 -6.71 1.75
CA GLY A 118 6.97 -5.80 1.82
C GLY A 118 6.65 -5.30 3.23
N HIS A 119 7.50 -5.58 4.22
CA HIS A 119 7.35 -5.01 5.57
C HIS A 119 7.97 -3.63 5.62
N GLY A 120 7.29 -2.70 6.27
CA GLY A 120 7.74 -1.33 6.25
C GLY A 120 6.95 -0.40 7.15
N LYS A 121 7.01 0.88 6.80
CA LYS A 121 6.23 1.94 7.43
C LYS A 121 5.83 2.98 6.39
N ILE A 122 4.74 3.67 6.69
CA ILE A 122 4.35 4.91 6.03
C ILE A 122 4.44 6.05 7.04
N THR A 123 5.06 7.14 6.64
CA THR A 123 5.03 8.42 7.34
C THR A 123 4.23 9.39 6.50
N PHE A 124 3.29 10.15 7.08
CA PHE A 124 2.60 11.20 6.36
C PHE A 124 2.30 12.41 7.24
N GLU A 125 2.15 13.56 6.60
CA GLU A 125 1.89 14.83 7.26
C GLU A 125 0.63 15.50 6.72
N LYS A 126 -0.22 15.96 7.64
CA LYS A 126 -1.44 16.70 7.32
C LYS A 126 -1.19 18.21 7.36
N LEU A 127 -1.87 18.94 6.49
CA LEU A 127 -1.84 20.40 6.47
C LEU A 127 -2.37 20.96 7.78
N GLY A 128 -1.60 21.82 8.43
CA GLY A 128 -1.96 22.41 9.72
C GLY A 128 -1.64 21.53 10.94
N GLU A 129 -1.07 20.35 10.74
CA GLU A 129 -0.55 19.49 11.81
C GLU A 129 0.98 19.54 11.84
N ASP A 130 1.56 19.73 13.03
CA ASP A 130 3.01 19.81 13.23
C ASP A 130 3.66 18.44 13.46
N THR A 131 2.86 17.38 13.62
CA THR A 131 3.32 16.03 13.96
C THR A 131 3.11 15.10 12.78
N SER A 132 4.19 14.48 12.32
CA SER A 132 4.13 13.42 11.31
C SER A 132 3.52 12.15 11.94
N ILE A 133 2.61 11.50 11.22
CA ILE A 133 2.00 10.24 11.61
C ILE A 133 2.81 9.11 11.00
N VAL A 134 3.16 8.10 11.81
CA VAL A 134 3.96 6.94 11.36
C VAL A 134 3.18 5.67 11.65
N GLU A 135 2.81 4.93 10.61
CA GLU A 135 2.09 3.68 10.70
C GLU A 135 2.91 2.52 10.11
N PRO A 136 2.94 1.34 10.73
CA PRO A 136 3.51 0.16 10.10
C PRO A 136 2.68 -0.24 8.88
N ILE A 137 3.34 -0.73 7.84
CA ILE A 137 2.66 -1.28 6.66
C ILE A 137 3.18 -2.67 6.33
N GLU A 138 2.29 -3.49 5.78
CA GLU A 138 2.60 -4.78 5.19
C GLU A 138 1.95 -4.82 3.81
N LEU A 139 2.79 -4.77 2.77
CA LEU A 139 2.32 -4.87 1.40
C LEU A 139 1.81 -6.28 1.15
N SER A 140 0.60 -6.40 0.60
CA SER A 140 0.09 -7.72 0.25
C SER A 140 0.93 -8.37 -0.86
N PRO A 141 0.93 -9.70 -0.97
CA PRO A 141 1.60 -10.40 -2.05
C PRO A 141 1.28 -9.87 -3.46
N PRO A 142 0.02 -9.58 -3.85
CA PRO A 142 -0.26 -9.01 -5.16
C PRO A 142 0.28 -7.58 -5.33
N ALA A 143 0.20 -6.72 -4.31
CA ALA A 143 0.75 -5.37 -4.36
C ALA A 143 2.28 -5.39 -4.50
N LEU A 144 2.96 -6.20 -3.68
CA LEU A 144 4.40 -6.36 -3.71
C LEU A 144 4.89 -6.91 -5.06
N THR A 145 4.16 -7.87 -5.64
CA THR A 145 4.48 -8.43 -6.96
C THR A 145 4.44 -7.35 -8.05
N LYS A 146 3.41 -6.49 -8.07
CA LYS A 146 3.32 -5.36 -9.01
C LYS A 146 4.49 -4.38 -8.82
N ILE A 147 4.74 -3.96 -7.58
CA ILE A 147 5.80 -3.01 -7.25
C ILE A 147 7.17 -3.55 -7.66
N ARG A 148 7.50 -4.80 -7.31
CA ARG A 148 8.77 -5.44 -7.69
C ARG A 148 8.91 -5.54 -9.21
N GLY A 149 7.86 -5.95 -9.91
CA GLY A 149 7.87 -6.01 -11.38
C GLY A 149 8.16 -4.67 -12.02
N LEU A 150 7.60 -3.58 -11.49
CA LEU A 150 7.83 -2.22 -11.98
C LEU A 150 9.25 -1.73 -11.69
N TRP A 151 9.80 -1.98 -10.50
CA TRP A 151 11.21 -1.68 -10.21
C TRP A 151 12.17 -2.43 -11.14
N GLN A 152 11.89 -3.71 -11.41
CA GLN A 152 12.66 -4.54 -12.34
C GLN A 152 12.56 -4.03 -13.79
N ALA A 153 11.36 -3.67 -14.24
CA ALA A 153 11.13 -3.11 -15.58
C ALA A 153 11.88 -1.79 -15.80
N LEU A 154 12.05 -0.99 -14.75
CA LEU A 154 12.86 0.23 -14.76
C LEU A 154 14.37 -0.04 -14.78
N ARG A 155 14.80 -1.27 -14.43
CA ARG A 155 16.21 -1.62 -14.17
C ARG A 155 16.88 -0.58 -13.28
N PHE A 156 16.17 -0.16 -12.24
CA PHE A 156 16.40 1.14 -11.61
C PHE A 156 17.85 1.35 -11.15
N LEU A 157 18.47 0.39 -10.47
CA LEU A 157 19.86 0.52 -10.01
C LEU A 157 20.91 0.49 -11.14
N ASP A 158 20.59 -0.10 -12.29
CA ASP A 158 21.49 -0.22 -13.45
C ASP A 158 21.31 0.93 -14.47
N SER A 159 20.31 1.78 -14.25
CA SER A 159 19.92 2.85 -15.15
C SER A 159 20.34 4.22 -14.58
N ASP A 160 20.62 5.16 -15.48
CA ASP A 160 20.82 6.59 -15.21
C ASP A 160 19.67 7.46 -15.78
N THR A 161 18.60 6.81 -16.28
CA THR A 161 17.46 7.46 -16.94
C THR A 161 16.84 8.56 -16.08
N ASN A 162 16.80 9.79 -16.59
CA ASN A 162 16.03 10.86 -15.97
C ASN A 162 14.53 10.66 -16.26
N TYR A 163 13.72 10.51 -15.21
CA TYR A 163 12.27 10.33 -15.35
C TYR A 163 11.51 11.65 -15.51
N GLN A 164 12.13 12.79 -15.19
CA GLN A 164 11.50 14.09 -15.35
C GLN A 164 11.27 14.39 -16.84
N SER A 165 10.03 14.69 -17.18
CA SER A 165 9.70 15.14 -18.53
C SER A 165 10.16 16.58 -18.80
N THR A 166 10.15 16.99 -20.07
CA THR A 166 10.36 18.39 -20.46
C THR A 166 9.30 19.34 -19.89
N GLN A 167 8.07 18.85 -19.69
CA GLN A 167 7.00 19.58 -19.02
C GLN A 167 7.17 19.49 -17.50
N GLN A 168 6.91 20.60 -16.82
CA GLN A 168 6.94 20.66 -15.37
C GLN A 168 5.57 21.03 -14.83
N PHE A 169 5.09 20.27 -13.86
CA PHE A 169 3.83 20.55 -13.18
C PHE A 169 4.04 20.61 -11.65
N PRO A 170 4.69 21.66 -11.12
CA PRO A 170 5.01 21.75 -9.69
C PRO A 170 3.79 21.70 -8.78
N HIS A 171 2.63 22.13 -9.28
CA HIS A 171 1.36 22.09 -8.54
C HIS A 171 0.85 20.65 -8.30
N LEU A 172 1.34 19.65 -9.03
CA LEU A 172 1.01 18.24 -8.80
C LEU A 172 1.86 17.60 -7.69
N GLY A 173 2.87 18.32 -7.20
CA GLY A 173 3.83 17.84 -6.21
C GLY A 173 5.05 17.17 -6.83
N THR A 174 6.04 16.94 -5.99
CA THR A 174 7.29 16.27 -6.34
C THR A 174 7.24 14.84 -5.84
N MET A 175 7.68 13.91 -6.68
CA MET A 175 7.80 12.49 -6.36
C MET A 175 9.26 12.10 -6.39
N ARG A 176 9.65 11.26 -5.44
CA ARG A 176 11.01 10.74 -5.33
C ARG A 176 10.98 9.25 -5.12
N LEU A 177 11.72 8.55 -5.96
CA LEU A 177 11.92 7.10 -5.92
C LEU A 177 13.35 6.84 -5.46
N LYS A 178 13.50 5.91 -4.52
CA LYS A 178 14.80 5.49 -3.99
C LYS A 178 14.84 3.97 -3.83
N MET A 179 15.96 3.38 -4.24
CA MET A 179 16.25 1.96 -4.03
C MET A 179 17.68 1.82 -3.51
N GLU A 180 17.85 0.96 -2.51
CA GLU A 180 19.13 0.53 -1.96
C GLU A 180 19.23 -0.99 -2.06
N GLN A 181 20.39 -1.51 -2.45
CA GLN A 181 20.69 -2.94 -2.48
C GLN A 181 22.18 -3.15 -2.18
N GLY A 182 22.50 -3.59 -0.96
CA GLY A 182 23.88 -3.69 -0.48
C GLY A 182 24.59 -2.33 -0.56
N THR A 183 25.66 -2.25 -1.36
CA THR A 183 26.42 -1.00 -1.57
C THR A 183 25.88 -0.11 -2.68
N ARG A 184 24.87 -0.57 -3.43
CA ARG A 184 24.29 0.15 -4.56
C ARG A 184 23.10 0.96 -4.09
N GLN A 185 23.02 2.21 -4.52
CA GLN A 185 21.88 3.07 -4.24
C GLN A 185 21.60 3.96 -5.45
N ARG A 186 20.31 4.22 -5.70
CA ARG A 186 19.89 5.26 -6.64
C ARG A 186 18.71 6.04 -6.08
N VAL A 187 18.67 7.32 -6.42
CA VAL A 187 17.55 8.23 -6.16
C VAL A 187 17.16 8.89 -7.47
N ALA A 188 15.86 9.02 -7.74
CA ALA A 188 15.33 9.81 -8.84
C ALA A 188 14.17 10.68 -8.35
N GLU A 189 14.12 11.92 -8.81
CA GLU A 189 13.12 12.91 -8.42
C GLU A 189 12.49 13.53 -9.67
N PHE A 190 11.18 13.67 -9.68
CA PHE A 190 10.42 14.24 -10.78
C PHE A 190 9.01 14.68 -10.33
N ASN A 191 8.43 15.65 -11.02
CA ASN A 191 7.02 16.06 -10.84
C ASN A 191 6.10 15.50 -11.93
N TRP A 192 6.66 15.09 -13.07
CA TRP A 192 5.92 14.50 -14.19
C TRP A 192 6.83 13.61 -15.02
N THR A 193 6.29 12.51 -15.55
CA THR A 193 7.03 11.54 -16.35
C THR A 193 6.19 11.00 -17.51
N HIS A 194 6.83 10.74 -18.65
CA HIS A 194 6.25 9.97 -19.77
C HIS A 194 6.72 8.50 -19.77
N ASN A 195 7.49 8.08 -18.77
CA ASN A 195 7.90 6.69 -18.63
C ASN A 195 6.74 5.90 -17.99
N ASP A 196 6.12 5.02 -18.76
CA ASP A 196 4.94 4.25 -18.33
C ASP A 196 5.20 3.42 -17.07
N ASN A 197 6.37 2.82 -16.94
CA ASN A 197 6.74 2.01 -15.76
C ASN A 197 6.92 2.89 -14.52
N ALA A 198 7.55 4.05 -14.66
CA ALA A 198 7.71 5.00 -13.55
C ALA A 198 6.34 5.56 -13.13
N ALA A 199 5.49 5.93 -14.10
CA ALA A 199 4.13 6.39 -13.83
C ALA A 199 3.29 5.32 -13.10
N ALA A 200 3.35 4.07 -13.56
CA ALA A 200 2.66 2.95 -12.94
C ALA A 200 3.19 2.65 -11.52
N LEU A 201 4.49 2.74 -11.29
CA LEU A 201 5.10 2.53 -9.97
C LEU A 201 4.61 3.56 -8.95
N ILE A 202 4.61 4.83 -9.35
CA ILE A 202 4.07 5.93 -8.55
C ILE A 202 2.59 5.71 -8.26
N ALA A 203 1.81 5.34 -9.28
CA ALA A 203 0.39 5.09 -9.12
C ALA A 203 0.12 3.98 -8.09
N GLU A 204 0.91 2.90 -8.12
CA GLU A 204 0.76 1.81 -7.14
C GLU A 204 1.15 2.26 -5.72
N TYR A 205 2.25 3.00 -5.55
CA TYR A 205 2.60 3.56 -4.23
C TYR A 205 1.54 4.54 -3.70
N ARG A 206 0.93 5.35 -4.56
CA ARG A 206 -0.19 6.22 -4.16
C ARG A 206 -1.40 5.42 -3.69
N ARG A 207 -1.74 4.31 -4.36
CA ARG A 207 -2.81 3.41 -3.90
C ARG A 207 -2.50 2.79 -2.53
N VAL A 208 -1.25 2.40 -2.29
CA VAL A 208 -0.80 1.92 -0.97
C VAL A 208 -0.99 3.01 0.08
N ALA A 209 -0.57 4.25 -0.23
CA ALA A 209 -0.70 5.38 0.69
C ALA A 209 -2.17 5.71 0.98
N ASP A 210 -3.01 5.83 -0.04
CA ASP A 210 -4.45 6.11 0.09
C ASP A 210 -5.14 5.05 0.97
N GLN A 211 -4.81 3.77 0.77
CA GLN A 211 -5.34 2.68 1.58
C GLN A 211 -4.87 2.78 3.04
N ALA A 212 -3.57 2.99 3.29
CA ALA A 212 -3.02 3.05 4.64
C ALA A 212 -3.55 4.27 5.43
N ILE A 213 -3.60 5.44 4.80
CA ILE A 213 -4.14 6.67 5.41
C ILE A 213 -5.62 6.49 5.73
N LEU A 214 -6.40 5.86 4.84
CA LEU A 214 -7.81 5.60 5.11
C LEU A 214 -8.01 4.62 6.28
N VAL A 215 -7.20 3.56 6.36
CA VAL A 215 -7.24 2.62 7.50
C VAL A 215 -6.94 3.35 8.81
N PHE A 216 -5.94 4.24 8.82
CA PHE A 216 -5.63 5.11 9.95
C PHE A 216 -6.81 6.05 10.30
N ASP A 217 -7.38 6.74 9.32
CA ASP A 217 -8.49 7.67 9.59
C ASP A 217 -9.72 6.93 10.14
N ILE A 218 -9.96 5.69 9.69
CA ILE A 218 -11.01 4.81 10.23
C ILE A 218 -10.72 4.43 11.67
N SER A 219 -9.49 4.01 12.02
CA SER A 219 -9.15 3.65 13.41
C SER A 219 -9.31 4.86 14.34
N VAL A 220 -8.82 6.03 13.94
CA VAL A 220 -8.99 7.28 14.70
C VAL A 220 -10.47 7.63 14.87
N ALA A 221 -11.30 7.49 13.83
CA ALA A 221 -12.73 7.78 13.91
C ALA A 221 -13.45 6.80 14.84
N ARG A 222 -13.13 5.50 14.80
CA ARG A 222 -13.72 4.50 15.70
C ARG A 222 -13.50 4.84 17.17
N GLU A 223 -12.32 5.36 17.50
CA GLU A 223 -11.98 5.69 18.89
C GLU A 223 -12.47 7.07 19.32
N ASN A 224 -12.34 8.08 18.46
CA ASN A 224 -12.47 9.48 18.87
C ASN A 224 -13.72 10.17 18.31
N GLN A 225 -14.19 9.78 17.12
CA GLN A 225 -15.30 10.44 16.42
C GLN A 225 -16.16 9.43 15.64
N PRO A 226 -16.87 8.49 16.33
CA PRO A 226 -17.59 7.39 15.66
C PRO A 226 -18.60 7.86 14.61
N LEU A 227 -19.18 9.05 14.81
CA LEU A 227 -20.13 9.69 13.90
C LEU A 227 -19.54 10.05 12.53
N ASN A 228 -18.21 10.12 12.38
CA ASN A 228 -17.54 10.37 11.11
C ASN A 228 -17.38 9.09 10.25
N SER A 229 -17.52 7.91 10.86
CA SER A 229 -17.35 6.61 10.17
C SER A 229 -18.20 6.44 8.89
N PRO A 230 -19.46 6.90 8.82
CA PRO A 230 -20.25 6.83 7.57
C PRO A 230 -19.56 7.48 6.37
N LYS A 231 -18.96 8.67 6.56
CA LYS A 231 -18.25 9.41 5.52
C LYS A 231 -16.98 8.68 5.08
N LEU A 232 -16.26 8.06 6.01
CA LEU A 232 -15.09 7.25 5.68
C LEU A 232 -15.45 5.99 4.88
N MET A 233 -16.63 5.40 5.13
CA MET A 233 -17.13 4.28 4.31
C MET A 233 -17.47 4.73 2.88
N GLU A 234 -18.02 5.94 2.69
CA GLU A 234 -18.24 6.52 1.35
C GLU A 234 -16.91 6.78 0.62
N GLN A 235 -15.89 7.27 1.33
CA GLN A 235 -14.56 7.45 0.79
C GLN A 235 -13.94 6.11 0.36
N LEU A 236 -14.09 5.07 1.19
CA LEU A 236 -13.67 3.71 0.86
C LEU A 236 -14.38 3.18 -0.39
N GLU A 237 -15.70 3.35 -0.49
CA GLU A 237 -16.48 2.96 -1.66
C GLU A 237 -15.98 3.67 -2.93
N SER A 238 -15.70 4.97 -2.84
CA SER A 238 -15.17 5.76 -3.96
C SER A 238 -13.80 5.26 -4.42
N LEU A 239 -12.91 4.95 -3.47
CA LEU A 239 -11.60 4.35 -3.76
C LEU A 239 -11.73 2.97 -4.42
N LEU A 240 -12.62 2.13 -3.92
CA LEU A 240 -12.88 0.81 -4.49
C LEU A 240 -13.38 0.90 -5.93
N LYS A 241 -14.39 1.75 -6.19
CA LYS A 241 -15.00 1.93 -7.52
C LYS A 241 -14.02 2.43 -8.58
N ARG A 242 -13.06 3.29 -8.21
CA ARG A 242 -12.06 3.85 -9.14
C ARG A 242 -10.76 3.05 -9.23
N GLY A 243 -10.64 1.93 -8.53
CA GLY A 243 -9.38 1.18 -8.45
C GLY A 243 -8.25 1.96 -7.77
N GLY A 244 -8.60 2.73 -6.73
CA GLY A 244 -7.67 3.54 -5.93
C GLY A 244 -7.05 2.80 -4.74
N LEU A 245 -7.42 1.54 -4.51
CA LEU A 245 -6.84 0.68 -3.48
C LEU A 245 -5.78 -0.23 -4.10
N SER A 246 -4.69 -0.50 -3.36
CA SER A 246 -3.63 -1.37 -3.85
C SER A 246 -4.07 -2.84 -3.79
N ASP A 247 -4.70 -3.22 -2.69
CA ASP A 247 -5.32 -4.53 -2.50
C ASP A 247 -6.57 -4.44 -1.59
N PRO A 248 -7.78 -4.43 -2.19
CA PRO A 248 -9.02 -4.41 -1.44
C PRO A 248 -9.19 -5.57 -0.45
N HIS A 249 -8.61 -6.75 -0.72
CA HIS A 249 -8.80 -7.93 0.13
C HIS A 249 -8.17 -7.77 1.51
N GLN A 250 -7.13 -6.94 1.66
CA GLN A 250 -6.55 -6.63 2.97
C GLN A 250 -7.55 -5.93 3.90
N LEU A 251 -8.57 -5.27 3.35
CA LEU A 251 -9.56 -4.54 4.13
C LEU A 251 -10.68 -5.42 4.69
N VAL A 252 -10.74 -6.71 4.29
CA VAL A 252 -11.81 -7.63 4.73
C VAL A 252 -11.84 -7.78 6.25
N SER A 253 -10.68 -7.90 6.91
CA SER A 253 -10.61 -8.00 8.38
C SER A 253 -11.20 -6.75 9.05
N LEU A 254 -10.72 -5.56 8.64
CA LEU A 254 -11.19 -4.29 9.17
C LEU A 254 -12.70 -4.10 8.95
N LEU A 255 -13.19 -4.41 7.75
CA LEU A 255 -14.61 -4.28 7.43
C LEU A 255 -15.47 -5.21 8.28
N ASN A 256 -15.04 -6.45 8.51
CA ASN A 256 -15.73 -7.39 9.39
C ASN A 256 -15.87 -6.83 10.81
N GLU A 257 -14.78 -6.29 11.37
CA GLU A 257 -14.82 -5.64 12.69
C GLU A 257 -15.84 -4.50 12.72
N ILE A 258 -15.83 -3.63 11.70
CA ILE A 258 -16.78 -2.50 11.58
C ILE A 258 -18.23 -2.99 11.52
N THR A 259 -18.53 -4.13 10.88
CA THR A 259 -19.91 -4.64 10.81
C THR A 259 -20.48 -5.01 12.18
N THR A 260 -19.61 -5.46 13.09
CA THR A 260 -19.95 -5.92 14.45
C THR A 260 -19.78 -4.85 15.52
N ASP A 261 -19.13 -3.74 15.22
CA ASP A 261 -18.83 -2.66 16.16
C ASP A 261 -20.10 -1.86 16.51
N GLU A 262 -20.65 -2.07 17.71
CA GLU A 262 -21.88 -1.42 18.18
C GLU A 262 -21.70 0.06 18.54
N HIS A 263 -20.46 0.53 18.74
CA HIS A 263 -20.18 1.94 18.96
C HIS A 263 -20.32 2.77 17.69
N LEU A 264 -20.33 2.12 16.53
CA LEU A 264 -20.48 2.76 15.24
C LEU A 264 -21.94 2.94 14.84
N PRO A 265 -22.29 4.05 14.16
CA PRO A 265 -23.62 4.24 13.59
C PRO A 265 -24.04 3.06 12.70
N LEU A 266 -25.30 2.63 12.82
CA LEU A 266 -25.86 1.52 12.03
C LEU A 266 -25.65 1.70 10.52
N ILE A 267 -25.67 2.95 10.03
CA ILE A 267 -25.43 3.27 8.63
C ILE A 267 -24.00 2.90 8.18
N ALA A 268 -22.98 3.14 9.01
CA ALA A 268 -21.60 2.77 8.73
C ALA A 268 -21.43 1.24 8.70
N ARG A 269 -22.00 0.55 9.70
CA ARG A 269 -21.99 -0.91 9.79
C ARG A 269 -22.66 -1.57 8.58
N ASN A 270 -23.81 -1.06 8.15
CA ASN A 270 -24.51 -1.53 6.96
C ASN A 270 -23.74 -1.22 5.68
N HIS A 271 -23.03 -0.09 5.61
CA HIS A 271 -22.16 0.24 4.50
C HIS A 271 -20.98 -0.75 4.42
N ALA A 272 -20.29 -1.02 5.52
CA ALA A 272 -19.21 -2.01 5.56
C ALA A 272 -19.67 -3.40 5.08
N LYS A 273 -20.87 -3.85 5.47
CA LYS A 273 -21.47 -5.09 4.94
C LYS A 273 -21.66 -5.08 3.42
N ARG A 274 -22.00 -3.94 2.82
CA ARG A 274 -22.11 -3.81 1.36
C ARG A 274 -20.74 -3.86 0.69
N LEU A 275 -19.73 -3.22 1.28
CA LEU A 275 -18.36 -3.20 0.76
C LEU A 275 -17.72 -4.59 0.79
N LEU A 276 -17.93 -5.37 1.86
CA LEU A 276 -17.48 -6.78 1.91
C LEU A 276 -18.02 -7.58 0.72
N LYS A 277 -19.33 -7.48 0.45
CA LYS A 277 -19.96 -8.14 -0.71
C LYS A 277 -19.45 -7.63 -2.06
N GLN A 278 -18.84 -6.45 -2.13
CA GLN A 278 -18.24 -5.94 -3.36
C GLN A 278 -16.82 -6.47 -3.55
N ILE A 279 -16.07 -6.68 -2.47
CA ILE A 279 -14.70 -7.20 -2.48
C ILE A 279 -14.67 -8.72 -2.70
N GLU A 280 -15.68 -9.44 -2.21
CA GLU A 280 -15.78 -10.90 -2.34
C GLU A 280 -16.31 -11.39 -3.71
N LYS A 281 -16.77 -10.47 -4.57
CA LYS A 281 -17.27 -10.78 -5.91
C LYS A 281 -16.15 -10.91 -6.93
#